data_AF-A0A820N552-F1
#
_entry.id   AF-A0A820N552-F1
#
_cell.length_a   1.000
_cell.length_b   1.000
_cell.length_c   1.000
_cell.angle_alpha   90.00
_cell.angle_beta   90.00
_cell.angle_gamma   90.00
#
_symmetry.space_group_name_H-M   'P 1'
#
loop_
_entity.id
_entity.type
_entity.pdbx_description
1 polymer ?
#
loop_
_entity_poly.entity_id
_entity_poly.type
_entity_poly.pdbx_seq_one_letter_code
_entity_poly.pdbx_strand_id
1 'polypeptide(L)'
;MSCVAYQNNSLSVLATTCADGIQNGEETDKDCGGPTCDPCDDGKTCQQGSDCISKVCPSGTCLAPICSDGIQNGKETDKDCGGPTCDPCDDGKTCQQGSDCISKVCPSGTCLGK
;
A
#
# COMPACT_ATOMS: atom_id res chain seq x y z
N MET A 1 -40.58 -38.14 -5.03
CA MET A 1 -40.59 -36.79 -5.61
C MET A 1 -39.18 -36.23 -5.53
N SER A 2 -38.32 -36.57 -6.51
CA SER A 2 -36.99 -35.98 -6.65
C SER A 2 -37.04 -34.89 -7.70
N CYS A 3 -36.60 -33.68 -7.34
CA CYS A 3 -35.98 -32.71 -8.24
C CYS A 3 -34.92 -31.95 -7.42
N VAL A 4 -33.65 -32.13 -7.78
CA VAL A 4 -32.52 -31.32 -7.29
C VAL A 4 -32.38 -30.10 -8.19
N ALA A 5 -32.05 -28.94 -7.61
CA ALA A 5 -31.35 -27.85 -8.28
C ALA A 5 -30.31 -27.27 -7.32
N TYR A 6 -29.05 -27.56 -7.63
CA TYR A 6 -27.87 -26.85 -7.14
C TYR A 6 -27.97 -25.38 -7.56
N GLN A 7 -27.81 -24.44 -6.61
CA GLN A 7 -27.17 -23.16 -6.88
C GLN A 7 -26.03 -22.95 -5.88
N ASN A 8 -24.89 -23.54 -6.21
CA ASN A 8 -23.61 -22.96 -5.83
C ASN A 8 -23.45 -21.65 -6.59
N ASN A 9 -23.67 -20.48 -5.98
CA ASN A 9 -22.91 -19.26 -6.30
C ASN A 9 -23.25 -18.08 -5.38
N SER A 10 -22.21 -17.54 -4.72
CA SER A 10 -22.01 -16.11 -4.44
C SER A 10 -23.14 -15.34 -3.71
N LEU A 11 -23.22 -15.46 -2.38
CA LEU A 11 -23.82 -14.39 -1.57
C LEU A 11 -22.72 -13.35 -1.27
N SER A 12 -22.86 -12.19 -1.91
CA SER A 12 -22.00 -11.01 -1.90
C SER A 12 -21.87 -10.33 -0.54
N VAL A 13 -20.77 -10.54 0.19
CA VAL A 13 -20.54 -9.90 1.51
C VAL A 13 -19.34 -8.94 1.53
N LEU A 14 -18.58 -8.71 0.45
CA LEU A 14 -17.22 -8.16 0.61
C LEU A 14 -16.88 -6.87 -0.15
N ALA A 15 -17.75 -6.38 -1.05
CA ALA A 15 -17.47 -5.15 -1.82
C ALA A 15 -18.59 -4.10 -1.71
N THR A 16 -19.74 -4.45 -1.12
CA THR A 16 -20.89 -3.56 -1.06
C THR A 16 -20.74 -2.47 0.00
N THR A 17 -19.89 -2.68 1.01
CA THR A 17 -19.70 -1.74 2.11
C THR A 17 -18.62 -0.71 1.81
N CYS A 18 -17.53 -1.13 1.15
CA CYS A 18 -16.33 -0.33 0.85
C CYS A 18 -16.54 0.93 -0.02
N ALA A 19 -17.77 1.32 -0.34
CA ALA A 19 -18.12 2.50 -1.11
C ALA A 19 -19.58 2.95 -0.88
N ASP A 20 -20.18 2.59 0.27
CA ASP A 20 -21.58 2.87 0.59
C ASP A 20 -21.80 4.20 1.35
N GLY A 21 -20.73 4.89 1.70
CA GLY A 21 -20.77 6.19 2.34
C GLY A 21 -20.86 6.13 3.86
N ILE A 22 -20.69 4.97 4.51
CA ILE A 22 -20.71 4.85 5.97
C ILE A 22 -19.62 3.89 6.45
N GLN A 23 -19.10 4.09 7.66
CA GLN A 23 -18.14 3.15 8.23
C GLN A 23 -18.87 1.91 8.76
N ASN A 24 -18.74 0.77 8.07
CA ASN A 24 -19.38 -0.48 8.51
C ASN A 24 -18.57 -1.73 8.10
N GLY A 25 -19.07 -2.92 8.46
CA GLY A 25 -18.41 -4.17 8.13
C GLY A 25 -17.04 -4.30 8.82
N GLU A 26 -15.99 -4.49 8.02
CA GLU A 26 -14.60 -4.63 8.49
C GLU A 26 -13.74 -3.37 8.23
N GLU A 27 -14.36 -2.26 7.84
CA GLU A 27 -13.68 -0.99 7.54
C GLU A 27 -13.07 -0.32 8.77
N THR A 28 -11.87 0.24 8.62
CA THR A 28 -11.21 1.00 9.70
C THR A 28 -11.51 2.50 9.66
N ASP A 29 -11.87 3.03 8.50
CA ASP A 29 -12.49 4.34 8.30
C ASP A 29 -13.58 4.21 7.22
N LYS A 30 -14.44 5.21 7.09
CA LYS A 30 -15.56 5.20 6.14
C LYS A 30 -15.08 4.84 4.73
N ASP A 31 -15.61 3.74 4.20
CA ASP A 31 -15.36 3.22 2.84
C ASP A 31 -13.91 2.79 2.57
N CYS A 32 -13.09 2.53 3.60
CA CYS A 32 -11.69 2.09 3.40
C CYS A 32 -11.09 1.31 4.58
N GLY A 33 -9.98 0.64 4.29
CA GLY A 33 -9.18 -0.11 5.25
C GLY A 33 -9.83 -1.42 5.68
N GLY A 34 -9.17 -2.11 6.62
CA GLY A 34 -9.51 -3.48 6.95
C GLY A 34 -9.02 -4.48 5.89
N PRO A 35 -9.34 -5.77 6.04
CA PRO A 35 -8.77 -6.83 5.20
C PRO A 35 -9.40 -6.94 3.81
N THR A 36 -10.53 -6.28 3.57
CA THR A 36 -11.38 -6.49 2.38
C THR A 36 -11.55 -5.26 1.50
N CYS A 37 -11.45 -4.05 2.09
CA CYS A 37 -11.53 -2.79 1.35
C CYS A 37 -10.14 -2.26 0.95
N ASP A 38 -10.12 -1.31 0.03
CA ASP A 38 -8.89 -0.63 -0.37
C ASP A 38 -8.27 0.15 0.82
N PRO A 39 -6.94 0.27 0.91
CA PRO A 39 -6.29 1.03 1.97
C PRO A 39 -6.72 2.50 1.96
N CYS A 40 -6.83 3.08 3.15
CA CYS A 40 -7.19 4.47 3.37
C CYS A 40 -6.06 5.45 3.03
N ASP A 41 -6.46 6.65 2.63
CA ASP A 41 -5.59 7.83 2.49
C ASP A 41 -5.04 8.30 3.84
N ASP A 42 -4.02 9.17 3.79
CA ASP A 42 -3.45 9.82 4.97
C ASP A 42 -4.52 10.62 5.75
N GLY A 43 -4.41 10.62 7.08
CA GLY A 43 -5.34 11.26 8.01
C GLY A 43 -6.56 10.43 8.39
N LYS A 44 -6.74 9.25 7.76
CA LYS A 44 -7.82 8.31 8.06
C LYS A 44 -7.51 7.40 9.22
N THR A 45 -8.55 6.86 9.84
CA THR A 45 -8.44 5.91 10.94
C THR A 45 -7.97 4.55 10.44
N CYS A 46 -7.07 3.92 11.18
CA CYS A 46 -6.50 2.62 10.85
C CYS A 46 -6.29 1.79 12.12
N GLN A 47 -6.15 0.48 11.96
CA GLN A 47 -5.78 -0.44 13.04
C GLN A 47 -4.38 -1.02 12.84
N GLN A 48 -3.96 -1.14 11.58
CA GLN A 48 -2.66 -1.66 11.19
C GLN A 48 -2.16 -1.00 9.90
N GLY A 49 -0.88 -1.21 9.59
CA GLY A 49 -0.25 -0.61 8.41
C GLY A 49 -0.99 -0.92 7.11
N SER A 50 -1.49 -2.14 6.90
CA SER A 50 -2.18 -2.49 5.65
C SER A 50 -3.44 -1.67 5.37
N ASP A 51 -4.01 -1.05 6.39
CA ASP A 51 -5.19 -0.22 6.26
C ASP A 51 -4.86 1.14 5.64
N CYS A 52 -3.58 1.46 5.47
CA CYS A 52 -3.11 2.74 4.92
C CYS A 52 -2.37 2.53 3.61
N ILE A 53 -2.59 3.41 2.64
CA ILE A 53 -1.81 3.45 1.39
C ILE A 53 -0.31 3.60 1.70
N SER A 54 0.02 4.44 2.69
CA SER A 54 1.38 4.65 3.18
C SER A 54 1.98 3.44 3.90
N LYS A 55 1.16 2.46 4.31
CA LYS A 55 1.51 1.38 5.23
C LYS A 55 1.90 1.83 6.65
N VAL A 56 1.66 3.10 6.98
CA VAL A 56 2.10 3.73 8.24
C VAL A 56 0.87 4.08 9.07
N CYS A 57 0.65 3.33 10.15
CA CYS A 57 -0.48 3.50 11.08
C CYS A 57 -0.03 3.71 12.55
N PRO A 58 0.77 4.74 12.87
CA PRO A 58 1.09 5.03 14.26
C PRO A 58 -0.14 5.61 14.97
N SER A 59 -0.47 5.03 16.12
CA SER A 59 -1.54 5.55 16.99
C SER A 59 -2.95 5.58 16.36
N GLY A 60 -3.20 4.73 15.37
CA GLY A 60 -4.53 4.56 14.77
C GLY A 60 -4.90 5.58 13.71
N THR A 61 -3.93 6.29 13.13
CA THR A 61 -4.16 7.19 11.99
C THR A 61 -3.12 6.95 10.90
N CYS A 62 -3.57 6.89 9.65
CA CYS A 62 -2.71 6.80 8.49
C CYS A 62 -1.88 8.07 8.36
N LEU A 63 -0.56 7.94 8.35
CA LEU A 63 0.32 9.09 8.12
C LEU A 63 0.99 8.98 6.76
N ALA A 64 1.39 10.14 6.22
CA ALA A 64 2.17 10.21 5.01
C ALA A 64 3.45 9.38 5.12
N PRO A 65 3.85 8.69 4.03
CA PRO A 65 5.10 7.94 3.99
C PRO A 65 6.29 8.90 4.17
N ILE A 66 7.33 8.45 4.88
CA ILE A 66 8.58 9.20 5.01
C ILE A 66 9.75 8.33 4.55
N CYS A 67 10.78 8.96 3.99
CA CYS A 67 11.93 8.29 3.40
C CYS A 67 12.80 7.46 4.37
N SER A 68 12.42 7.35 5.64
CA SER A 68 13.22 6.72 6.68
C SER A 68 12.36 6.05 7.75
N ASP A 69 11.17 5.58 7.39
CA ASP A 69 10.25 4.89 8.31
C ASP A 69 10.48 3.37 8.37
N GLY A 70 11.42 2.84 7.58
CA GLY A 70 11.68 1.42 7.54
C GLY A 70 10.77 0.66 6.57
N ILE A 71 9.98 1.33 5.72
CA ILE A 71 8.97 0.70 4.88
C ILE A 71 9.10 1.21 3.45
N GLN A 72 9.23 0.29 2.48
CA GLN A 72 9.12 0.69 1.08
C GLN A 72 7.69 1.14 0.73
N ASN A 73 7.48 2.46 0.68
CA ASN A 73 6.19 3.09 0.47
C ASN A 73 6.31 4.41 -0.33
N GLY A 74 5.17 5.06 -0.56
CA GLY A 74 5.13 6.36 -1.26
C GLY A 74 5.74 6.31 -2.67
N LYS A 75 6.84 7.04 -2.85
CA LYS A 75 7.55 7.15 -4.15
C LYS A 75 8.97 6.56 -4.12
N GLU A 76 9.31 5.84 -3.07
CA GLU A 76 10.59 5.16 -2.95
C GLU A 76 10.75 4.04 -3.99
N THR A 77 11.97 3.85 -4.49
CA THR A 77 12.25 2.74 -5.42
C THR A 77 12.84 1.53 -4.72
N ASP A 78 13.46 1.71 -3.55
CA ASP A 78 13.82 0.68 -2.59
C ASP A 78 13.49 1.21 -1.18
N LYS A 79 13.46 0.35 -0.18
CA LYS A 79 13.13 0.72 1.20
C LYS A 79 13.99 1.89 1.68
N ASP A 80 13.34 2.99 2.06
CA ASP A 80 13.94 4.20 2.62
C ASP A 80 14.87 4.97 1.64
N CYS A 81 14.75 4.75 0.31
CA CYS A 81 15.56 5.48 -0.66
C CYS A 81 14.99 5.50 -2.09
N GLY A 82 15.56 6.40 -2.90
CA GLY A 82 15.28 6.53 -4.32
C GLY A 82 13.94 7.20 -4.62
N GLY A 83 13.64 7.35 -5.91
CA GLY A 83 12.50 8.13 -6.36
C GLY A 83 12.73 9.64 -6.28
N PRO A 84 11.68 10.44 -6.53
CA PRO A 84 11.81 11.88 -6.72
C PRO A 84 12.01 12.69 -5.42
N THR A 85 11.69 12.13 -4.26
CA THR A 85 11.63 12.87 -2.98
C THR A 85 12.61 12.40 -1.93
N CYS A 86 13.17 11.19 -2.07
CA CYS A 86 14.09 10.60 -1.10
C CYS A 86 15.53 10.65 -1.62
N ASP A 87 16.48 10.46 -0.69
CA ASP A 87 17.90 10.40 -1.06
C ASP A 87 18.16 9.20 -2.00
N PRO A 88 19.11 9.31 -2.93
CA PRO A 88 19.44 8.21 -3.83
C PRO A 88 19.94 6.98 -3.06
N CYS A 89 19.57 5.81 -3.55
CA CYS A 89 19.96 4.52 -3.02
C CYS A 89 21.44 4.17 -3.28
N ASP A 90 22.00 3.39 -2.37
CA ASP A 90 23.28 2.71 -2.51
C ASP A 90 23.27 1.65 -3.63
N ASP A 91 24.45 1.17 -4.02
CA ASP A 91 24.59 0.07 -4.97
C ASP A 91 23.91 -1.22 -4.46
N GLY A 92 23.34 -2.00 -5.38
CA GLY A 92 22.59 -3.22 -5.11
C GLY A 92 21.11 -3.00 -4.77
N LYS A 93 20.67 -1.74 -4.61
CA LYS A 93 19.28 -1.37 -4.35
C LYS A 93 18.46 -1.26 -5.63
N THR A 94 17.15 -1.39 -5.48
CA THR A 94 16.17 -1.27 -6.57
C THR A 94 16.03 0.18 -7.01
N CYS A 95 15.97 0.39 -8.32
CA CYS A 95 15.81 1.70 -8.92
C CYS A 95 14.92 1.64 -10.16
N GLN A 96 14.37 2.78 -10.56
CA GLN A 96 13.62 2.94 -11.81
C GLN A 96 14.39 3.78 -12.83
N GLN A 97 15.23 4.70 -12.34
CA GLN A 97 16.04 5.60 -13.14
C GLN A 97 17.36 5.92 -12.46
N GLY A 98 18.29 6.50 -13.23
CA GLY A 98 19.62 6.83 -12.73
C GLY A 98 19.59 7.73 -11.48
N SER A 99 18.68 8.70 -11.38
CA SER A 99 18.62 9.59 -10.21
C SER A 99 18.32 8.88 -8.90
N ASP A 100 17.74 7.69 -8.95
CA ASP A 100 17.44 6.90 -7.77
C ASP A 100 18.69 6.27 -7.16
N CYS A 101 19.84 6.34 -7.84
CA CYS A 101 21.10 5.75 -7.43
C CYS A 101 22.14 6.83 -7.16
N ILE A 102 22.94 6.66 -6.10
CA ILE A 102 24.11 7.52 -5.84
C ILE A 102 25.06 7.52 -7.05
N SER A 103 25.24 6.34 -7.66
CA SER A 103 26.08 6.14 -8.86
C SER A 103 25.53 6.79 -10.14
N LYS A 104 24.26 7.20 -10.13
CA LYS A 104 23.49 7.64 -11.30
C LYS A 104 23.29 6.55 -12.38
N VAL A 105 23.45 5.28 -12.02
CA VAL A 105 23.45 4.14 -12.96
C VAL A 105 22.45 3.09 -12.48
N CYS A 106 21.37 2.92 -13.24
CA CYS A 106 20.28 1.98 -12.97
C CYS A 106 20.06 0.99 -14.14
N PRO A 107 21.01 0.11 -14.46
CA PRO A 107 20.82 -0.92 -15.46
C PRO A 107 19.92 -2.01 -14.91
N SER A 108 18.85 -2.34 -15.65
CA SER A 108 17.94 -3.45 -15.33
C SER A 108 17.26 -3.33 -13.94
N GLY A 109 17.08 -2.11 -13.44
CA GLY A 109 16.36 -1.86 -12.19
C GLY A 109 17.17 -2.03 -10.92
N THR A 110 18.51 -2.06 -11.00
CA THR A 110 19.39 -2.13 -9.83
C THR A 110 20.49 -1.07 -9.92
N CYS A 111 20.75 -0.38 -8.81
CA CYS A 111 21.84 0.58 -8.69
C CYS A 111 23.19 -0.14 -8.78
N LEU A 112 24.03 0.27 -9.72
CA LEU A 112 25.38 -0.29 -9.86
C LEU A 112 26.45 0.81 -9.75
N GLY A 113 27.57 0.46 -9.12
CA GLY A 113 28.75 1.31 -9.04
C GLY A 113 29.32 1.63 -10.42
N LYS A 114 29.97 2.78 -10.51
CA LYS A 114 30.69 3.24 -11.70
C LYS A 114 31.99 2.48 -11.92
#